data_AF-A0AB37IC75-F1
#
_entry.id   AF-A0AB37IC75-F1
#
_cell.length_a   1.000
_cell.length_b   1.000
_cell.length_c   1.000
_cell.angle_alpha   90.00
_cell.angle_beta   90.00
_cell.angle_gamma   90.00
#
_symmetry.space_group_name_H-M   'P 1'
#
loop_
_entity.id
_entity.type
_entity.pdbx_description
1 polymer ?
#
loop_
_entity_poly.entity_id
_entity_poly.type
_entity_poly.pdbx_seq_one_letter_code
_entity_poly.pdbx_strand_id
1 'polypeptide(L)'
;MKETYSIKEILNKLEATEDGIWLIPNSDVAIVDERDLEEFELPESLETSKVICFWTTDEIRNYFSITNNKIVWFDNVLSEDATVFEGDIKEEIEIIIDEQTFQVKVLSDNILKYEDQNFYQDIGIDRDLEL
;
A
#
# COMPACT_ATOMS: atom_id res chain seq x y z
N MET A 1 1.54 -15.95 14.04
CA MET A 1 0.10 -15.61 14.23
C MET A 1 -0.39 -14.92 12.96
N LYS A 2 -1.68 -14.98 12.60
CA LYS A 2 -2.21 -14.21 11.46
C LYS A 2 -3.24 -13.20 11.94
N GLU A 3 -3.03 -11.94 11.60
CA GLU A 3 -3.98 -10.85 11.85
C GLU A 3 -4.60 -10.41 10.53
N THR A 4 -5.80 -9.86 10.58
CA THR A 4 -6.52 -9.43 9.38
C THR A 4 -7.18 -8.09 9.66
N TYR A 5 -6.99 -7.15 8.75
CA TYR A 5 -7.45 -5.79 8.88
C TYR A 5 -8.05 -5.32 7.56
N SER A 6 -9.21 -4.69 7.62
CA SER A 6 -9.72 -3.89 6.50
C SER A 6 -8.83 -2.67 6.27
N ILE A 7 -8.83 -2.13 5.05
CA ILE A 7 -8.12 -0.88 4.74
C ILE A 7 -8.57 0.25 5.68
N LYS A 8 -9.87 0.35 5.98
CA LYS A 8 -10.39 1.33 6.93
C LYS A 8 -9.80 1.19 8.32
N GLU A 9 -9.68 -0.03 8.84
CA GLU A 9 -9.09 -0.26 10.16
C GLU A 9 -7.61 0.14 10.21
N ILE A 10 -6.85 -0.15 9.14
CA ILE A 10 -5.44 0.24 9.03
C ILE A 10 -5.31 1.76 9.07
N LEU A 11 -6.09 2.48 8.25
CA LEU A 11 -6.09 3.94 8.23
C LEU A 11 -6.43 4.54 9.60
N ASN A 12 -7.49 4.03 10.26
CA ASN A 12 -7.88 4.51 11.58
C ASN A 12 -6.78 4.28 12.64
N LYS A 13 -6.05 3.17 12.54
CA LYS A 13 -4.95 2.86 13.47
C LYS A 13 -3.75 3.78 13.23
N LEU A 14 -3.40 4.05 11.98
CA LEU A 14 -2.35 5.02 11.65
C LEU A 14 -2.73 6.44 12.08
N GLU A 15 -3.97 6.87 11.87
CA GLU A 15 -4.45 8.17 12.36
C GLU A 15 -4.36 8.32 13.88
N ALA A 16 -4.44 7.20 14.62
CA ALA A 16 -4.32 7.17 16.07
C ALA A 16 -2.86 7.21 16.58
N THR A 17 -1.86 7.07 15.70
CA THR A 17 -0.45 7.19 16.06
C THR A 17 0.03 8.63 15.89
N GLU A 18 0.99 9.06 16.72
CA GLU A 18 1.53 10.42 16.65
C GLU A 18 2.46 10.60 15.44
N ASP A 19 3.28 9.59 15.16
CA ASP A 19 4.33 9.56 14.15
C ASP A 19 3.91 8.95 12.81
N GLY A 20 2.70 8.40 12.71
CA GLY A 20 2.26 7.70 11.51
C GLY A 20 2.83 6.29 11.38
N ILE A 21 3.40 5.72 12.44
CA ILE A 21 4.01 4.39 12.44
C ILE A 21 3.17 3.42 13.27
N TRP A 22 2.74 2.32 12.66
CA TRP A 22 2.05 1.25 13.36
C TRP A 22 2.83 -0.07 13.25
N LEU A 23 3.37 -0.51 14.38
CA LEU A 23 4.04 -1.81 14.52
C LEU A 23 3.02 -2.92 14.77
N ILE A 24 3.05 -3.96 13.93
CA ILE A 24 2.15 -5.11 14.08
C ILE A 24 2.68 -6.04 15.18
N PRO A 25 1.88 -6.38 16.22
CA PRO A 25 2.36 -7.22 17.31
C PRO A 25 2.76 -8.63 16.85
N ASN A 26 3.96 -9.08 17.25
CA ASN A 26 4.50 -10.40 16.89
C ASN A 26 4.65 -10.61 15.37
N SER A 27 4.91 -9.55 14.64
CA SER A 27 5.21 -9.56 13.22
C SER A 27 6.40 -8.63 12.97
N ASP A 28 7.22 -8.98 11.98
CA ASP A 28 8.28 -8.12 11.47
C ASP A 28 7.74 -7.06 10.49
N VAL A 29 6.42 -7.00 10.30
CA VAL A 29 5.75 -6.01 9.45
C VAL A 29 5.46 -4.73 10.24
N ALA A 30 5.86 -3.59 9.68
CA ALA A 30 5.40 -2.27 10.10
C ALA A 30 4.57 -1.65 8.98
N ILE A 31 3.56 -0.86 9.36
CA ILE A 31 2.78 -0.05 8.42
C ILE A 31 3.04 1.42 8.77
N VAL A 32 3.39 2.21 7.77
CA VAL A 32 3.69 3.64 7.94
C VAL A 32 2.84 4.49 7.00
N ASP A 33 2.59 5.75 7.34
CA ASP A 33 1.99 6.74 6.44
C ASP A 33 2.93 7.90 6.11
N GLU A 34 2.47 8.82 5.25
CA GLU A 34 3.24 9.95 4.72
C GLU A 34 3.90 10.89 5.74
N ARG A 35 3.60 10.76 7.05
CA ARG A 35 4.27 11.52 8.12
C ARG A 35 5.69 11.01 8.41
N ASP A 36 6.02 9.80 8.00
CA ASP A 36 7.38 9.27 8.05
C ASP A 36 8.23 9.82 6.88
N LEU A 37 8.56 11.12 6.99
CA LEU A 37 9.06 11.96 5.89
C LEU A 37 10.36 11.47 5.23
N GLU A 38 11.18 10.65 5.90
CA GLU A 38 12.44 10.16 5.32
C GLU A 38 12.19 9.11 4.21
N GLU A 39 11.05 8.43 4.23
CA GLU A 39 10.78 7.26 3.37
C GLU A 39 9.71 7.53 2.29
N PHE A 40 9.08 8.72 2.33
CA PHE A 40 8.04 9.14 1.39
C PHE A 40 8.45 10.38 0.57
N GLU A 41 9.19 10.19 -0.51
CA GLU A 41 9.22 11.15 -1.62
C GLU A 41 8.06 10.84 -2.58
N LEU A 42 6.85 11.33 -2.24
CA LEU A 42 5.66 11.08 -3.05
C LEU A 42 5.65 11.94 -4.32
N PRO A 43 5.44 11.36 -5.51
CA PRO A 43 5.19 12.14 -6.71
C PRO A 43 3.97 13.05 -6.56
N GLU A 44 4.00 14.25 -7.17
CA GLU A 44 2.89 15.21 -7.13
C GLU A 44 1.55 14.59 -7.55
N SER A 45 1.58 13.62 -8.47
CA SER A 45 0.40 12.90 -8.96
C SER A 45 -0.34 12.09 -7.88
N LEU A 46 0.35 11.73 -6.78
CA LEU A 46 -0.20 10.96 -5.66
C LEU A 46 -0.62 11.83 -4.46
N GLU A 47 -0.36 13.14 -4.47
CA GLU A 47 -0.65 14.06 -3.33
C GLU A 47 -2.13 14.11 -2.94
N THR A 48 -3.04 13.78 -3.86
CA THR A 48 -4.49 13.76 -3.58
C THR A 48 -4.97 12.46 -2.92
N SER A 49 -4.08 11.49 -2.78
CA SER A 49 -4.35 10.18 -2.17
C SER A 49 -3.73 10.11 -0.78
N LYS A 50 -4.32 9.30 0.11
CA LYS A 50 -3.64 8.88 1.33
C LYS A 50 -2.68 7.76 0.96
N VAL A 51 -1.40 7.91 1.27
CA VAL A 51 -0.42 6.84 0.99
C VAL A 51 0.01 6.16 2.28
N ILE A 52 0.01 4.83 2.26
CA ILE A 52 0.60 4.00 3.31
C ILE A 52 1.63 3.06 2.70
N CYS A 53 2.62 2.64 3.49
CA CYS A 53 3.64 1.70 3.07
C CYS A 53 3.77 0.55 4.08
N PHE A 54 3.89 -0.67 3.57
CA PHE A 54 4.18 -1.86 4.36
C PHE A 54 5.67 -2.14 4.26
N TRP A 55 6.33 -2.18 5.41
CA TRP A 55 7.73 -2.55 5.54
C TRP A 55 7.81 -4.02 5.94
N THR A 56 8.33 -4.83 5.04
CA THR A 56 8.56 -6.26 5.22
C THR A 56 10.06 -6.54 5.35
N THR A 57 10.42 -7.75 5.80
CA THR A 57 11.81 -8.14 6.06
C THR A 57 12.67 -8.32 4.82
N ASP A 58 12.04 -8.38 3.65
CA ASP A 58 12.69 -8.55 2.33
C ASP A 58 13.16 -7.22 1.72
N GLU A 59 13.09 -6.11 2.47
CA GLU A 59 13.44 -4.76 2.03
C GLU A 59 12.55 -4.22 0.90
N ILE A 60 11.51 -4.96 0.50
CA ILE A 60 10.52 -4.50 -0.47
C ILE A 60 9.55 -3.56 0.25
N ARG A 61 9.44 -2.34 -0.27
CA ARG A 61 8.52 -1.32 0.21
C ARG A 61 7.23 -1.43 -0.59
N ASN A 62 6.15 -1.84 0.06
CA ASN A 62 4.86 -2.03 -0.60
C ASN A 62 3.94 -0.83 -0.32
N TYR A 63 3.80 0.04 -1.31
CA TYR A 63 3.02 1.27 -1.23
C TYR A 63 1.58 1.05 -1.67
N PHE A 64 0.66 1.68 -0.95
CA PHE A 64 -0.75 1.73 -1.27
C PHE A 64 -1.19 3.18 -1.33
N SER A 65 -1.42 3.67 -2.55
CA SER A 65 -2.09 4.96 -2.79
C SER A 65 -3.60 4.75 -2.72
N ILE A 66 -4.24 5.34 -1.72
CA ILE A 66 -5.63 5.08 -1.34
C ILE A 66 -6.46 6.35 -1.53
N THR A 67 -7.52 6.22 -2.32
CA THR A 67 -8.59 7.22 -2.42
C THR A 67 -9.89 6.66 -1.85
N ASN A 68 -11.04 7.28 -2.11
CA ASN A 68 -12.32 6.80 -1.59
C ASN A 68 -12.76 5.46 -2.19
N ASN A 69 -12.47 5.25 -3.47
CA ASN A 69 -12.99 4.10 -4.24
C ASN A 69 -11.92 3.40 -5.07
N LYS A 70 -10.65 3.74 -4.88
CA LYS A 70 -9.53 3.17 -5.61
C LYS A 70 -8.31 3.00 -4.71
N ILE A 71 -7.63 1.88 -4.87
CA ILE A 71 -6.29 1.61 -4.34
C ILE A 71 -5.38 1.32 -5.52
N VAL A 72 -4.21 1.94 -5.53
CA VAL A 72 -3.09 1.51 -6.37
C VAL A 72 -2.01 0.95 -5.45
N TRP A 73 -1.72 -0.34 -5.59
CA TRP A 73 -0.64 -1.04 -4.93
C TRP A 73 0.55 -1.13 -5.88
N PHE A 74 1.69 -0.64 -5.44
CA PHE A 74 2.95 -0.68 -6.17
C PHE A 74 4.09 -0.86 -5.18
N ASP A 75 5.25 -1.29 -5.63
CA ASP A 75 6.43 -1.43 -4.78
C ASP A 75 7.62 -0.63 -5.32
N ASN A 76 8.74 -0.69 -4.59
CA ASN A 76 10.01 -0.10 -5.00
C ASN A 76 10.78 -0.97 -6.03
N VAL A 77 10.20 -2.06 -6.52
CA VAL A 77 10.77 -2.92 -7.57
C VAL A 77 10.16 -2.51 -8.91
N LEU A 78 10.77 -1.49 -9.52
CA LEU A 78 10.25 -0.80 -10.71
C LEU A 78 10.02 -1.69 -11.95
N SER A 79 10.46 -2.94 -11.95
CA SER A 79 10.19 -3.91 -13.02
C SER A 79 8.78 -4.51 -12.98
N GLU A 80 8.06 -4.40 -11.86
CA GLU A 80 6.72 -4.95 -11.71
C GLU A 80 5.63 -3.93 -12.03
N ASP A 81 4.45 -4.42 -12.45
CA ASP A 81 3.29 -3.56 -12.73
C ASP A 81 2.58 -3.18 -11.43
N ALA A 82 1.90 -2.03 -11.42
CA ALA A 82 1.10 -1.65 -10.26
C ALA A 82 -0.26 -2.35 -10.29
N THR A 83 -0.67 -2.96 -9.19
CA THR A 83 -1.99 -3.56 -9.06
C THR A 83 -3.01 -2.50 -8.63
N VAL A 84 -4.08 -2.37 -9.41
CA VAL A 84 -5.19 -1.46 -9.13
C VAL A 84 -6.42 -2.22 -8.66
N PHE A 85 -7.07 -1.67 -7.62
CA PHE A 85 -8.39 -2.09 -7.15
C PHE A 85 -9.36 -0.92 -7.19
N GLU A 86 -10.54 -1.09 -7.79
CA GLU A 86 -11.60 -0.07 -7.84
C GLU A 86 -12.94 -0.64 -7.32
N GLY A 87 -13.64 0.14 -6.49
CA GLY A 87 -14.90 -0.25 -5.85
C GLY A 87 -14.99 0.26 -4.41
N ASP A 88 -15.70 -0.44 -3.52
CA ASP A 88 -15.80 -0.08 -2.09
C ASP A 88 -14.57 -0.57 -1.30
N ILE A 89 -13.40 -0.09 -1.71
CA ILE A 89 -12.08 -0.59 -1.29
C ILE A 89 -11.82 -0.53 0.23
N LYS A 90 -12.50 0.36 0.96
CA LYS A 90 -12.24 0.54 2.39
C LYS A 90 -12.82 -0.60 3.24
N GLU A 91 -13.90 -1.22 2.76
CA GLU A 91 -14.63 -2.27 3.46
C GLU A 91 -14.47 -3.64 2.76
N GLU A 92 -14.29 -3.67 1.43
CA GLU A 92 -14.26 -4.91 0.64
C GLU A 92 -12.85 -5.44 0.36
N ILE A 93 -11.81 -4.80 0.91
CA ILE A 93 -10.41 -5.27 0.84
C ILE A 93 -9.86 -5.44 2.26
N GLU A 94 -9.31 -6.62 2.51
CA GLU A 94 -8.60 -6.98 3.73
C GLU A 94 -7.11 -7.21 3.44
N ILE A 95 -6.27 -6.86 4.40
CA ILE A 95 -4.87 -7.22 4.45
C ILE A 95 -4.68 -8.27 5.54
N ILE A 96 -4.19 -9.44 5.16
CA ILE A 96 -3.83 -10.52 6.06
C ILE A 96 -2.35 -10.41 6.33
N ILE A 97 -1.95 -10.15 7.57
CA ILE A 97 -0.56 -9.99 7.97
C ILE A 97 -0.14 -11.23 8.76
N ASP A 98 1.01 -11.80 8.41
CA ASP A 98 1.64 -12.88 9.16
C ASP A 98 2.94 -12.42 9.83
N GLU A 99 3.83 -13.36 10.16
CA GLU A 99 5.05 -13.05 10.91
C GLU A 99 6.04 -12.22 10.10
N GLN A 100 6.05 -12.28 8.77
CA GLN A 100 7.08 -11.65 7.93
C GLN A 100 6.51 -10.85 6.76
N THR A 101 5.29 -11.13 6.33
CA THR A 101 4.71 -10.56 5.11
C THR A 101 3.21 -10.31 5.27
N PHE A 102 2.59 -9.86 4.18
CA PHE A 102 1.16 -9.65 4.10
C PHE A 102 0.57 -10.21 2.79
N GLN A 103 -0.75 -10.34 2.76
CA GLN A 103 -1.50 -10.73 1.57
C GLN A 103 -2.75 -9.86 1.46
N VAL A 104 -3.05 -9.41 0.23
CA VAL A 104 -4.29 -8.70 -0.07
C VAL A 104 -5.40 -9.71 -0.37
N LYS A 105 -6.54 -9.58 0.30
CA LYS A 105 -7.72 -10.41 0.11
C LYS A 105 -8.91 -9.52 -0.28
N VAL A 106 -9.45 -9.76 -1.46
CA VAL A 106 -10.68 -9.13 -1.95
C VAL A 106 -11.88 -9.93 -1.45
N LEU A 107 -12.84 -9.25 -0.81
CA LEU A 107 -14.02 -9.87 -0.20
C LEU A 107 -15.24 -9.94 -1.12
N SER A 108 -15.24 -9.15 -2.18
CA SER A 108 -16.41 -8.90 -3.02
C SER A 108 -16.04 -8.98 -4.49
N ASP A 109 -16.87 -9.66 -5.28
CA ASP A 109 -16.73 -9.72 -6.74
C ASP A 109 -17.01 -8.36 -7.43
N ASN A 110 -17.49 -7.36 -6.67
CA ASN A 110 -17.71 -6.01 -7.17
C ASN A 110 -16.43 -5.16 -7.24
N ILE A 111 -15.33 -5.62 -6.64
CA ILE A 111 -14.03 -4.96 -6.77
C ILE A 111 -13.43 -5.32 -8.12
N LEU A 112 -13.25 -4.30 -8.97
CA LEU A 112 -12.49 -4.44 -10.21
C LEU A 112 -11.00 -4.48 -9.87
N LYS A 113 -10.31 -5.56 -10.26
CA LYS A 113 -8.86 -5.71 -10.13
C LYS A 113 -8.21 -5.75 -11.52
N TYR A 114 -7.17 -4.94 -11.73
CA TYR A 114 -6.37 -4.98 -12.96
C TYR A 114 -4.93 -4.48 -12.71
N GLU A 115 -4.01 -4.78 -13.62
CA GLU A 115 -2.61 -4.29 -13.55
C GLU A 115 -2.43 -3.05 -14.45
N ASP A 116 -1.72 -2.06 -13.95
CA ASP A 116 -1.35 -0.83 -14.65
C ASP A 116 0.14 -0.82 -14.98
N GLN A 117 0.42 -1.09 -16.25
CA GLN A 117 1.77 -1.19 -16.81
C GLN A 117 2.49 0.16 -16.94
N ASN A 118 1.72 1.25 -16.97
CA ASN A 118 2.27 2.58 -17.22
C ASN A 118 2.35 3.41 -15.94
N PHE A 119 1.89 2.89 -14.80
CA PHE A 119 1.80 3.61 -13.54
C PHE A 119 3.07 4.41 -13.21
N TYR A 120 4.24 3.77 -13.21
CA TYR A 120 5.51 4.44 -12.90
C TYR A 120 5.83 5.59 -13.87
N GLN A 121 5.60 5.39 -15.18
CA GLN A 121 5.80 6.44 -16.19
C GLN A 121 4.82 7.60 -15.98
N ASP A 122 3.56 7.29 -15.67
CA ASP A 122 2.49 8.28 -15.48
C ASP A 122 2.72 9.15 -14.23
N ILE A 123 3.35 8.59 -13.19
CA ILE A 123 3.74 9.33 -11.98
C ILE A 123 5.14 9.96 -12.07
N GLY A 124 5.80 9.89 -13.24
CA GLY A 124 7.09 10.53 -13.48
C GLY A 124 8.28 9.82 -12.83
N ILE A 125 8.14 8.54 -12.48
CA ILE A 125 9.24 7.67 -12.05
C ILE A 125 9.76 6.97 -13.31
N ASP A 126 10.95 7.37 -13.76
CA ASP A 126 11.61 6.69 -14.86
C ASP A 126 11.94 5.25 -14.44
N ARG A 127 11.30 4.29 -15.11
CA ARG A 127 11.77 2.90 -15.19
C ARG A 127 13.06 2.93 -16.01
N ASP A 128 14.15 3.46 -15.46
CA ASP A 128 15.48 3.26 -16.04
C ASP A 128 15.77 1.75 -15.91
N LEU A 129 15.33 1.01 -16.93
CA LEU A 129 15.76 -0.33 -17.22
C LEU A 129 17.26 -0.23 -17.50
N GLU A 130 18.09 -0.36 -16.47
CA GLU A 130 19.45 -0.84 -16.67
C GLU A 130 19.34 -2.25 -17.30
N LEU A 131 19.38 -2.27 -18.63
CA LEU A 131 19.52 -3.46 -19.48
C LEU A 131 20.90 -4.10 -19.32
#